data_AF-A0A922X6I7-F1
#
_entry.id   AF-A0A922X6I7-F1
#
_cell.length_a   1.000
_cell.length_b   1.000
_cell.length_c   1.000
_cell.angle_alpha   90.00
_cell.angle_beta   90.00
_cell.angle_gamma   90.00
#
_symmetry.space_group_name_H-M   'P 1'
#
loop_
_entity.id
_entity.type
_entity.pdbx_description
1 polymer ?
#
loop_
_entity_poly.entity_id
_entity_poly.type
_entity_poly.pdbx_seq_one_letter_code
_entity_poly.pdbx_strand_id
1 'polypeptide(L)'
;MRLLGRLLGDVLRDQEGDAVFDIVETIRQTAVRFRRDDDPDAGEELATLLHKLTRDQTISVVRAFSYFSHLANIAEDQHHNRRRRAHLLQGSSPRSGSIGYALGKLAEAGIGRDAVDAFFRDALISPVLTAHPTEVQRKSILDAEHDIARLLAERDLPQTPKERRRNEQLLHARIATLWQTRMLRYSKLTVADEIENALSYYRITFLREVPALYDDIELEVAEQYGGDGSASAAHASFLQMGSWIGGDRDGNPNVNADTMRHALTRQSTTILDFYLDEVHALGAELSASTLLVKVSPALEQLADASPDASPHRSDEPYRRALIGIYARLAATARELGVGHILRKEVGHAAPYLDPELFAADLEVLADSLRQNHGAMLIQPRLAGLLRAARIFGFHL
;
A
#
# COMPACT_ATOMS: atom_id res chain seq x y z
N MET A 1 -10.42 14.52 -15.11
CA MET A 1 -11.30 14.36 -16.30
C MET A 1 -10.75 15.00 -17.56
N ARG A 2 -10.92 16.31 -17.84
CA ARG A 2 -10.55 16.90 -19.16
C ARG A 2 -9.08 16.70 -19.58
N LEU A 3 -8.14 16.83 -18.63
CA LEU A 3 -6.71 16.61 -18.89
C LEU A 3 -6.42 15.19 -19.38
N LEU A 4 -6.82 14.18 -18.60
CA LEU A 4 -6.56 12.78 -18.91
C LEU A 4 -7.26 12.34 -20.20
N GLY A 5 -8.48 12.83 -20.44
CA GLY A 5 -9.20 12.54 -21.69
C GLY A 5 -8.49 13.11 -22.91
N ARG A 6 -7.94 14.33 -22.81
CA ARG A 6 -7.11 14.92 -23.88
C ARG A 6 -5.84 14.09 -24.12
N LEU A 7 -5.11 13.74 -23.05
CA LEU A 7 -3.88 12.96 -23.17
C LEU A 7 -4.13 11.57 -23.77
N LEU A 8 -5.24 10.91 -23.42
CA LEU A 8 -5.62 9.65 -24.06
C LEU A 8 -5.96 9.85 -25.54
N GLY A 9 -6.63 10.94 -25.90
CA GLY A 9 -6.87 11.31 -27.30
C GLY A 9 -5.58 11.56 -28.08
N ASP A 10 -4.61 12.23 -27.47
CA ASP A 10 -3.28 12.48 -28.06
C ASP A 10 -2.54 11.15 -28.27
N VAL A 11 -2.56 10.24 -27.29
CA VAL A 11 -2.02 8.87 -27.42
C VAL A 11 -2.70 8.08 -28.52
N LEU A 12 -4.03 8.16 -28.66
CA LEU A 12 -4.77 7.49 -29.73
C LEU A 12 -4.31 7.95 -31.11
N ARG A 13 -4.15 9.26 -31.32
CA ARG A 13 -3.64 9.79 -32.59
C ARG A 13 -2.21 9.32 -32.86
N ASP A 14 -1.34 9.39 -31.85
CA ASP A 14 0.07 8.99 -31.99
C ASP A 14 0.24 7.49 -32.30
N GLN A 15 -0.63 6.63 -31.76
CA GLN A 15 -0.49 5.17 -31.84
C GLN A 15 -1.30 4.53 -32.97
N GLU A 16 -2.51 5.03 -33.25
CA GLU A 16 -3.48 4.42 -34.17
C GLU A 16 -3.81 5.33 -35.37
N GLY A 17 -3.38 6.59 -35.34
CA GLY A 17 -3.65 7.59 -36.38
C GLY A 17 -5.00 8.30 -36.21
N ASP A 18 -5.17 9.38 -36.99
CA ASP A 18 -6.34 10.26 -36.90
C ASP A 18 -7.66 9.55 -37.20
N ALA A 19 -7.66 8.62 -38.17
CA ALA A 19 -8.88 7.90 -38.56
C ALA A 19 -9.49 7.08 -37.41
N VAL A 20 -8.66 6.41 -36.59
CA VAL A 20 -9.14 5.63 -35.44
C VAL A 20 -9.57 6.57 -34.30
N PHE A 21 -8.81 7.65 -34.08
CA PHE A 21 -9.18 8.68 -33.12
C PHE A 21 -10.56 9.28 -33.43
N ASP A 22 -10.82 9.65 -34.69
CA ASP A 22 -12.08 10.25 -35.12
C ASP A 22 -13.27 9.30 -34.92
N ILE A 23 -13.08 7.99 -35.16
CA ILE A 23 -14.11 6.99 -34.88
C ILE A 23 -14.43 6.94 -33.38
N VAL A 24 -13.41 6.83 -32.53
CA VAL A 24 -13.60 6.79 -31.06
C VAL A 24 -14.27 8.07 -30.56
N GLU A 25 -13.83 9.22 -31.04
CA GLU A 25 -14.36 10.52 -30.63
C GLU A 25 -15.80 10.73 -31.11
N THR A 26 -16.14 10.32 -32.34
CA THR A 26 -17.51 10.35 -32.86
C THR A 26 -18.43 9.49 -32.01
N ILE A 27 -18.04 8.23 -31.73
CA ILE A 27 -18.81 7.33 -30.86
C ILE A 27 -18.99 7.95 -29.47
N ARG A 28 -17.95 8.57 -28.91
CA ARG A 28 -18.01 9.22 -27.59
C ARG A 28 -18.98 10.40 -27.58
N GLN A 29 -18.96 11.24 -28.61
CA GLN A 29 -19.84 12.40 -28.73
C GLN A 29 -21.30 11.98 -28.92
N THR A 30 -21.57 11.00 -29.79
CA THR A 30 -22.92 10.48 -30.03
C THR A 30 -23.47 9.78 -28.78
N ALA A 31 -22.65 9.02 -28.05
CA ALA A 31 -23.05 8.42 -26.77
C ALA A 31 -23.38 9.47 -25.68
N VAL A 32 -22.63 10.57 -25.63
CA VAL A 32 -22.93 11.68 -24.71
C VAL A 32 -24.24 12.37 -25.09
N ARG A 33 -24.49 12.64 -26.37
CA ARG A 33 -25.77 13.21 -26.85
C ARG A 33 -26.96 12.32 -26.47
N PHE A 34 -26.88 11.03 -26.80
CA PHE A 34 -27.91 10.05 -26.46
C PHE A 34 -28.25 10.06 -24.97
N ARG A 35 -27.24 10.05 -24.09
CA ARG A 35 -27.46 9.90 -22.64
C ARG A 35 -27.74 11.20 -21.90
N ARG A 36 -27.16 12.32 -22.34
CA ARG A 36 -27.26 13.61 -21.64
C ARG A 36 -28.42 14.46 -22.17
N ASP A 37 -28.67 14.39 -23.47
CA ASP A 37 -29.65 15.22 -24.15
C ASP A 37 -30.96 14.44 -24.45
N ASP A 38 -31.02 13.17 -24.04
CA ASP A 38 -32.16 12.24 -24.23
C ASP A 38 -32.62 12.14 -25.69
N ASP A 39 -31.66 12.19 -26.62
CA ASP A 39 -31.84 12.23 -28.07
C ASP A 39 -31.96 10.80 -28.64
N PRO A 40 -33.17 10.31 -28.99
CA PRO A 40 -33.36 8.92 -29.44
C PRO A 40 -32.70 8.64 -30.79
N ASP A 41 -32.61 9.66 -31.66
CA ASP A 41 -32.00 9.54 -33.00
C ASP A 41 -30.49 9.29 -32.88
N ALA A 42 -29.85 9.88 -31.87
CA ALA A 42 -28.45 9.59 -31.53
C ALA A 42 -28.25 8.12 -31.09
N GLY A 43 -29.29 7.47 -30.55
CA GLY A 43 -29.26 6.06 -30.22
C GLY A 43 -29.18 5.17 -31.47
N GLU A 44 -30.00 5.44 -32.48
CA GLU A 44 -29.95 4.73 -33.77
C GLU A 44 -28.65 5.02 -34.53
N GLU A 45 -28.17 6.27 -34.48
CA GLU A 45 -26.87 6.68 -35.03
C GLU A 45 -25.73 5.88 -34.40
N LEU A 46 -25.71 5.78 -33.06
CA LEU A 46 -24.71 5.03 -32.31
C LEU A 46 -24.74 3.53 -32.67
N ALA A 47 -25.93 2.93 -32.73
CA ALA A 47 -26.08 1.52 -33.12
C ALA A 47 -25.53 1.28 -34.54
N THR A 48 -25.84 2.18 -35.47
CA THR A 48 -25.34 2.11 -36.86
C THR A 48 -23.82 2.23 -36.94
N LEU A 49 -23.22 3.14 -36.17
CA LEU A 49 -21.77 3.29 -36.10
C LEU A 49 -21.11 2.02 -35.59
N LEU A 50 -21.62 1.45 -34.49
CA LEU A 50 -21.07 0.24 -33.88
C LEU A 50 -21.18 -0.99 -34.80
N HIS A 51 -22.28 -1.13 -35.54
CA HIS A 51 -22.46 -2.23 -36.50
C HIS A 51 -21.51 -2.19 -37.71
N LYS A 52 -20.97 -1.02 -38.04
CA LYS A 52 -20.06 -0.84 -39.20
C LYS A 52 -18.59 -1.03 -38.86
N LEU A 53 -18.24 -1.14 -37.56
CA LEU A 53 -16.85 -1.27 -37.15
C LEU A 53 -16.25 -2.58 -37.67
N THR A 54 -15.05 -2.49 -38.23
CA THR A 54 -14.24 -3.69 -38.46
C THR A 54 -13.84 -4.31 -37.11
N ARG A 55 -13.35 -5.55 -37.14
CA ARG A 55 -12.85 -6.22 -35.93
C ARG A 55 -11.76 -5.40 -35.24
N ASP A 56 -10.81 -4.87 -35.99
CA ASP A 56 -9.68 -4.12 -35.43
C ASP A 56 -10.15 -2.78 -34.84
N GLN A 57 -11.06 -2.08 -35.53
CA GLN A 57 -11.68 -0.87 -35.01
C GLN A 57 -12.48 -1.14 -33.73
N THR A 58 -13.22 -2.25 -33.69
CA THR A 58 -13.98 -2.68 -32.50
C THR A 58 -13.05 -2.85 -31.31
N ILE A 59 -11.89 -3.50 -31.51
CA ILE A 59 -10.88 -3.69 -30.45
C ILE A 59 -10.35 -2.32 -29.97
N SER A 60 -9.97 -1.43 -30.88
CA SER A 60 -9.46 -0.10 -30.51
C SER A 60 -10.51 0.73 -29.77
N VAL A 61 -11.77 0.69 -30.20
CA VAL A 61 -12.90 1.37 -29.54
C VAL A 61 -13.11 0.83 -28.13
N VAL A 62 -13.23 -0.49 -27.95
CA VAL A 62 -13.41 -1.10 -26.63
C VAL A 62 -12.26 -0.72 -25.70
N ARG A 63 -11.02 -0.80 -26.16
CA ARG A 63 -9.84 -0.44 -25.36
C ARG A 63 -9.84 1.03 -24.97
N ALA A 64 -10.20 1.93 -25.89
CA ALA A 64 -10.31 3.35 -25.60
C ALA A 64 -11.33 3.63 -24.50
N PHE A 65 -12.54 3.08 -24.60
CA PHE A 65 -13.58 3.28 -23.59
C PHE A 65 -13.23 2.67 -22.23
N SER A 66 -12.59 1.50 -22.21
CA SER A 66 -12.07 0.92 -20.96
C SER A 66 -11.04 1.84 -20.30
N TYR A 67 -10.06 2.34 -21.05
CA TYR A 67 -9.07 3.26 -20.47
C TYR A 67 -9.64 4.64 -20.12
N PHE A 68 -10.63 5.14 -20.85
CA PHE A 68 -11.39 6.31 -20.42
C PHE A 68 -12.04 6.07 -19.05
N SER A 69 -12.64 4.89 -18.82
CA SER A 69 -13.23 4.53 -17.54
C SER A 69 -12.20 4.43 -16.43
N HIS A 70 -11.05 3.78 -16.67
CA HIS A 70 -9.98 3.67 -15.67
C HIS A 70 -9.44 5.06 -15.28
N LEU A 71 -9.14 5.90 -16.27
CA LEU A 71 -8.67 7.26 -16.04
C LEU A 71 -9.74 8.15 -15.36
N ALA A 72 -11.02 7.88 -15.60
CA ALA A 72 -12.11 8.55 -14.92
C ALA A 72 -12.13 8.21 -13.42
N ASN A 73 -12.06 6.92 -13.08
CA ASN A 73 -12.02 6.43 -11.71
C ASN A 73 -10.84 7.04 -10.94
N ILE A 74 -9.63 7.00 -11.52
CA ILE A 74 -8.43 7.61 -10.91
C ILE A 74 -8.64 9.10 -10.66
N ALA A 75 -9.23 9.83 -11.61
CA ALA A 75 -9.47 11.26 -11.44
C ALA A 75 -10.55 11.56 -10.38
N GLU A 76 -11.54 10.70 -10.22
CA GLU A 76 -12.57 10.80 -9.18
C GLU A 76 -11.98 10.54 -7.80
N ASP A 77 -11.17 9.49 -7.64
CA ASP A 77 -10.48 9.18 -6.38
C ASP A 77 -9.55 10.33 -5.97
N GLN A 78 -8.76 10.86 -6.91
CA GLN A 78 -7.91 12.03 -6.65
C GLN A 78 -8.73 13.28 -6.29
N HIS A 79 -9.90 13.45 -6.90
CA HIS A 79 -10.80 14.54 -6.54
C HIS A 79 -11.32 14.42 -5.10
N HIS A 80 -11.69 13.21 -4.67
CA HIS A 80 -12.09 12.94 -3.29
C HIS A 80 -10.95 13.23 -2.31
N ASN A 81 -9.73 12.75 -2.59
CA ASN A 81 -8.55 13.01 -1.77
C ASN A 81 -8.24 14.50 -1.66
N ARG A 82 -8.26 15.23 -2.78
CA ARG A 82 -8.03 16.67 -2.80
C ARG A 82 -9.08 17.42 -1.98
N ARG A 83 -10.36 17.05 -2.09
CA ARG A 83 -11.45 17.66 -1.31
C ARG A 83 -11.30 17.38 0.18
N ARG A 84 -11.00 16.14 0.56
CA ARG A 84 -10.72 15.76 1.95
C ARG A 84 -9.58 16.62 2.51
N ARG A 85 -8.47 16.71 1.78
CA ARG A 85 -7.32 17.54 2.17
C ARG A 85 -7.66 19.02 2.30
N ALA A 86 -8.45 19.58 1.38
CA ALA A 86 -8.88 20.98 1.47
C ALA A 86 -9.71 21.26 2.73
N HIS A 87 -10.61 20.35 3.10
CA HIS A 87 -11.37 20.45 4.34
C HIS A 87 -10.48 20.37 5.59
N LEU A 88 -9.52 19.43 5.61
CA LEU A 88 -8.57 19.29 6.71
C LEU A 88 -7.69 20.55 6.86
N LEU A 89 -7.18 21.11 5.76
CA LEU A 89 -6.39 22.35 5.79
C LEU A 89 -7.18 23.57 6.28
N GLN A 90 -8.50 23.56 6.10
CA GLN A 90 -9.39 24.62 6.60
C GLN A 90 -9.77 24.42 8.07
N GLY A 91 -9.35 23.32 8.71
CA GLY A 91 -9.79 22.96 10.05
C GLY A 91 -11.30 22.69 10.12
N SER A 92 -11.91 22.21 9.03
CA SER A 92 -13.33 21.87 9.02
C SER A 92 -13.63 20.78 10.05
N SER A 93 -14.80 20.84 10.69
CA SER A 93 -15.24 19.78 11.61
C SER A 93 -15.23 18.40 10.94
N PRO A 94 -14.96 17.31 11.69
CA PRO A 94 -15.05 15.95 11.20
C PRO A 94 -16.40 15.67 10.51
N ARG A 95 -16.40 14.85 9.47
CA ARG A 95 -17.59 14.56 8.65
C ARG A 95 -18.02 13.11 8.81
N SER A 96 -19.29 12.83 8.56
CA SER A 96 -19.82 11.46 8.52
C SER A 96 -18.92 10.56 7.68
N GLY A 97 -18.51 9.43 8.25
CA GLY A 97 -17.57 8.47 7.65
C GLY A 97 -16.11 8.62 8.10
N SER A 98 -15.76 9.62 8.92
CA SER A 98 -14.44 9.69 9.57
C SER A 98 -14.46 9.18 11.01
N ILE A 99 -13.30 8.73 11.51
CA ILE A 99 -13.14 8.26 12.89
C ILE A 99 -13.46 9.39 13.88
N GLY A 100 -12.93 10.60 13.66
CA GLY A 100 -13.17 11.75 14.53
C GLY A 100 -14.64 12.15 14.63
N TYR A 101 -15.44 11.91 13.58
CA TYR A 101 -16.89 12.12 13.65
C TYR A 101 -17.57 11.08 14.54
N ALA A 102 -17.17 9.81 14.42
CA ALA A 102 -17.68 8.74 15.27
C ALA A 102 -17.27 8.93 16.74
N LEU A 103 -16.02 9.30 17.01
CA LEU A 103 -15.53 9.61 18.36
C LEU A 103 -16.27 10.80 18.97
N GLY A 104 -16.51 11.86 18.20
CA GLY A 104 -17.33 12.99 18.62
C GLY A 104 -18.76 12.58 19.00
N LYS A 105 -19.39 11.69 18.23
CA LYS A 105 -20.72 11.14 18.54
C LYS A 105 -20.74 10.32 19.82
N LEU A 106 -19.69 9.53 20.06
CA LEU A 106 -19.55 8.76 21.30
C LEU A 106 -19.40 9.68 22.51
N ALA A 107 -18.58 10.73 22.39
CA ALA A 107 -18.40 11.73 23.44
C ALA A 107 -19.71 12.50 23.72
N GLU A 108 -20.45 12.91 22.68
CA GLU A 108 -21.79 13.53 22.83
C GLU A 108 -22.79 12.62 23.56
N ALA A 109 -22.67 11.30 23.40
CA ALA A 109 -23.49 10.31 24.08
C ALA A 109 -23.00 9.97 25.51
N GLY A 110 -21.93 10.61 25.99
CA GLY A 110 -21.37 10.39 27.33
C GLY A 110 -20.51 9.12 27.46
N ILE A 111 -20.06 8.54 26.34
CA ILE A 111 -19.13 7.40 26.36
C ILE A 111 -17.72 7.92 26.64
N GLY A 112 -17.10 7.40 27.70
CA GLY A 112 -15.75 7.79 28.11
C GLY A 112 -14.65 7.03 27.36
N ARG A 113 -13.41 7.54 27.48
CA ARG A 113 -12.21 6.96 26.86
C ARG A 113 -12.01 5.48 27.17
N ASP A 114 -12.16 5.07 28.43
CA ASP A 114 -11.94 3.68 28.85
C ASP A 114 -12.80 2.67 28.08
N ALA A 115 -14.02 3.07 27.69
CA ALA A 115 -14.92 2.23 26.90
C ALA A 115 -14.48 2.15 25.43
N VAL A 116 -13.93 3.23 24.88
CA VAL A 116 -13.36 3.24 23.51
C VAL A 116 -12.10 2.40 23.47
N ASP A 117 -11.21 2.54 24.44
CA ASP A 117 -9.99 1.75 24.54
C ASP A 117 -10.34 0.26 24.78
N ALA A 118 -11.38 -0.04 25.56
CA ALA A 118 -11.90 -1.40 25.71
C ALA A 118 -12.42 -1.97 24.40
N PHE A 119 -13.17 -1.19 23.62
CA PHE A 119 -13.64 -1.61 22.31
C PHE A 119 -12.47 -1.99 21.40
N PHE A 120 -11.43 -1.15 21.29
CA PHE A 120 -10.28 -1.46 20.43
C PHE A 120 -9.40 -2.60 20.94
N ARG A 121 -9.44 -2.92 22.24
CA ARG A 121 -8.78 -4.13 22.76
C ARG A 121 -9.47 -5.43 22.34
N ASP A 122 -10.80 -5.41 22.25
CA ASP A 122 -11.60 -6.62 22.00
C ASP A 122 -12.09 -6.74 20.54
N ALA A 123 -12.00 -5.65 19.76
CA ALA A 123 -12.48 -5.61 18.38
C ALA A 123 -11.60 -6.46 17.45
N LEU A 124 -12.26 -7.08 16.47
CA LEU A 124 -11.61 -7.72 15.32
C LEU A 124 -12.36 -7.36 14.03
N ILE A 125 -11.66 -6.71 13.13
CA ILE A 125 -12.04 -6.34 11.78
C ILE A 125 -11.08 -7.07 10.87
N SER A 126 -11.57 -8.05 10.11
CA SER A 126 -10.74 -8.80 9.17
C SER A 126 -11.28 -8.75 7.75
N PRO A 127 -10.85 -7.76 6.94
CA PRO A 127 -11.13 -7.74 5.51
C PRO A 127 -10.43 -8.92 4.84
N VAL A 128 -11.19 -9.79 4.18
CA VAL A 128 -10.66 -10.99 3.52
C VAL A 128 -10.48 -10.74 2.03
N LEU A 129 -9.24 -10.82 1.55
CA LEU A 129 -8.94 -10.75 0.12
C LEU A 129 -9.40 -12.04 -0.58
N THR A 130 -10.22 -11.88 -1.61
CA THR A 130 -10.72 -12.96 -2.47
C THR A 130 -10.20 -12.78 -3.89
N ALA A 131 -10.00 -13.88 -4.61
CA ALA A 131 -9.64 -13.81 -6.02
C ALA A 131 -10.81 -13.19 -6.82
N HIS A 132 -10.53 -12.23 -7.71
CA HIS A 132 -11.56 -11.67 -8.56
C HIS A 132 -11.73 -12.55 -9.82
N PRO A 133 -12.90 -13.17 -10.06
CA PRO A 133 -13.07 -14.22 -11.06
C PRO A 133 -12.90 -13.75 -12.52
N THR A 134 -12.97 -12.44 -12.79
CA THR A 134 -12.95 -11.89 -14.16
C THR A 134 -11.95 -10.75 -14.39
N GLU A 135 -11.34 -10.21 -13.33
CA GLU A 135 -10.63 -8.92 -13.43
C GLU A 135 -9.43 -8.85 -12.50
N VAL A 136 -8.48 -9.77 -12.68
CA VAL A 136 -7.16 -9.58 -12.10
C VAL A 136 -6.35 -8.71 -13.06
N GLN A 137 -6.47 -7.41 -12.85
CA GLN A 137 -5.67 -6.42 -13.57
C GLN A 137 -4.19 -6.76 -13.43
N ARG A 138 -3.45 -6.55 -14.51
CA ARG A 138 -2.03 -6.87 -14.53
C ARG A 138 -1.29 -5.91 -13.62
N LYS A 139 -0.27 -6.41 -12.93
CA LYS A 139 0.66 -5.58 -12.17
C LYS A 139 1.15 -4.35 -12.97
N SER A 140 1.50 -4.52 -14.24
CA SER A 140 1.94 -3.41 -15.09
C SER A 140 0.86 -2.34 -15.35
N ILE A 141 -0.43 -2.72 -15.35
CA ILE A 141 -1.55 -1.79 -15.45
C ILE A 141 -1.70 -1.05 -14.12
N LEU A 142 -1.74 -1.79 -13.00
CA LEU A 142 -1.83 -1.22 -11.65
C LEU A 142 -0.67 -0.25 -11.36
N ASP A 143 0.55 -0.60 -11.72
CA ASP A 143 1.74 0.24 -11.57
C ASP A 143 1.61 1.55 -12.37
N ALA A 144 1.09 1.47 -13.60
CA ALA A 144 0.86 2.64 -14.43
C ALA A 144 -0.28 3.53 -13.90
N GLU A 145 -1.35 2.93 -13.38
CA GLU A 145 -2.46 3.65 -12.75
C GLU A 145 -2.03 4.35 -11.46
N HIS A 146 -1.24 3.69 -10.61
CA HIS A 146 -0.63 4.31 -9.42
C HIS A 146 0.29 5.47 -9.80
N ASP A 147 1.11 5.31 -10.83
CA ASP A 147 1.96 6.40 -11.31
C ASP A 147 1.13 7.59 -11.83
N ILE A 148 0.02 7.34 -12.53
CA ILE A 148 -0.90 8.39 -12.97
C ILE A 148 -1.53 9.09 -11.76
N ALA A 149 -2.00 8.33 -10.76
CA ALA A 149 -2.57 8.87 -9.53
C ALA A 149 -1.57 9.76 -8.77
N ARG A 150 -0.33 9.29 -8.60
CA ARG A 150 0.78 10.06 -8.00
C ARG A 150 1.07 11.34 -8.77
N LEU A 151 1.19 11.26 -10.10
CA LEU A 151 1.45 12.42 -10.95
C LEU A 151 0.30 13.45 -10.89
N LEU A 152 -0.95 13.01 -10.73
CA LEU A 152 -2.09 13.91 -10.52
C LEU A 152 -2.00 14.58 -9.15
N ALA A 153 -1.68 13.85 -8.09
CA ALA A 153 -1.49 14.39 -6.74
C ALA A 153 -0.35 15.43 -6.70
N GLU A 154 0.77 15.17 -7.37
CA GLU A 154 1.88 16.13 -7.53
C GLU A 154 1.45 17.39 -8.27
N ARG A 155 0.57 17.25 -9.27
CA ARG A 155 0.06 18.36 -10.09
C ARG A 155 -0.93 19.25 -9.34
N ASP A 156 -1.56 18.76 -8.28
CA ASP A 156 -2.42 19.56 -7.40
C ASP A 156 -1.62 20.48 -6.45
N LEU A 157 -0.29 20.28 -6.34
CA LEU A 157 0.61 21.19 -5.63
C LEU A 157 1.05 22.37 -6.53
N PRO A 158 1.45 23.51 -5.95
CA PRO A 158 2.07 24.59 -6.72
C PRO A 158 3.31 24.09 -7.49
N GLN A 159 3.30 24.28 -8.81
CA GLN A 159 4.38 23.84 -9.71
C GLN A 159 4.86 25.00 -10.59
N THR A 160 6.16 25.03 -10.87
CA THR A 160 6.73 25.89 -11.90
C THR A 160 6.28 25.45 -13.30
N PRO A 161 6.35 26.32 -14.32
CA PRO A 161 6.03 25.94 -15.70
C PRO A 161 6.90 24.80 -16.27
N LYS A 162 8.13 24.62 -15.76
CA LYS A 162 9.01 23.52 -16.17
C LYS A 162 8.54 22.20 -15.57
N GLU A 163 8.24 22.17 -14.27
CA GLU A 163 7.72 20.99 -13.57
C GLU A 163 6.39 20.55 -14.15
N ARG A 164 5.47 21.49 -14.41
CA ARG A 164 4.15 21.18 -14.97
C ARG A 164 4.24 20.53 -16.35
N ARG A 165 5.17 20.98 -17.20
CA ARG A 165 5.46 20.36 -18.50
C ARG A 165 6.05 18.96 -18.34
N ARG A 166 7.00 18.77 -17.42
CA ARG A 166 7.59 17.46 -17.15
C ARG A 166 6.55 16.47 -16.62
N ASN A 167 5.71 16.90 -15.68
CA ASN A 167 4.61 16.12 -15.14
C ASN A 167 3.63 15.68 -16.25
N GLU A 168 3.28 16.58 -17.17
CA GLU A 168 2.41 16.26 -18.32
C GLU A 168 3.04 15.25 -19.28
N GLN A 169 4.33 15.36 -19.57
CA GLN A 169 5.07 14.36 -20.36
C GLN A 169 5.07 12.98 -19.70
N LEU A 170 5.23 12.93 -18.38
CA LEU A 170 5.19 11.67 -17.62
C LEU A 170 3.78 11.07 -17.63
N LEU A 171 2.74 11.87 -17.46
CA LEU A 171 1.34 11.43 -17.59
C LEU A 171 1.08 10.85 -18.98
N HIS A 172 1.50 11.55 -20.04
CA HIS A 172 1.37 11.08 -21.42
C HIS A 172 2.08 9.74 -21.63
N ALA A 173 3.32 9.60 -21.14
CA ALA A 173 4.08 8.36 -21.24
C ALA A 173 3.41 7.18 -20.51
N ARG A 174 2.79 7.42 -19.34
CA ARG A 174 2.05 6.38 -18.60
C ARG A 174 0.76 5.99 -19.30
N ILE A 175 0.01 6.93 -19.86
CA ILE A 175 -1.18 6.63 -20.66
C ILE A 175 -0.79 5.86 -21.93
N ALA A 176 0.30 6.23 -22.60
CA ALA A 176 0.85 5.47 -23.72
C ALA A 176 1.27 4.05 -23.31
N THR A 177 1.85 3.90 -22.11
CA THR A 177 2.19 2.57 -21.55
C THR A 177 0.94 1.71 -21.37
N LEU A 178 -0.15 2.27 -20.83
CA LEU A 178 -1.44 1.58 -20.76
C LEU A 178 -1.93 1.18 -22.16
N TRP A 179 -1.85 2.08 -23.14
CA TRP A 179 -2.25 1.80 -24.52
C TRP A 179 -1.39 0.72 -25.19
N GLN A 180 -0.11 0.62 -24.90
CA GLN A 180 0.75 -0.43 -25.46
C GLN A 180 0.71 -1.73 -24.65
N THR A 181 0.09 -1.71 -23.47
CA THR A 181 -0.09 -2.90 -22.64
C THR A 181 -1.35 -3.65 -23.06
N ARG A 182 -1.20 -4.95 -23.30
CA ARG A 182 -2.34 -5.84 -23.61
C ARG A 182 -3.29 -5.93 -22.40
N MET A 183 -4.55 -5.58 -22.60
CA MET A 183 -5.60 -5.56 -21.57
C MET A 183 -5.99 -6.97 -21.15
N LEU A 184 -6.26 -7.84 -22.13
CA LEU A 184 -6.68 -9.23 -21.88
C LEU A 184 -5.46 -10.16 -21.78
N ARG A 185 -5.56 -11.15 -20.89
CA ARG A 185 -4.65 -12.30 -20.85
C ARG A 185 -5.22 -13.38 -21.77
N TYR A 186 -4.37 -13.93 -22.65
CA TYR A 186 -4.75 -15.06 -23.51
C TYR A 186 -4.80 -16.39 -22.76
N SER A 187 -4.09 -16.49 -21.64
CA SER A 187 -4.06 -17.65 -20.76
C SER A 187 -4.83 -17.34 -19.47
N LYS A 188 -5.57 -18.35 -18.96
CA LYS A 188 -6.14 -18.29 -17.61
C LYS A 188 -5.01 -18.11 -16.60
N LEU A 189 -5.30 -17.35 -15.55
CA LEU A 189 -4.40 -17.20 -14.41
C LEU A 189 -4.28 -18.53 -13.68
N THR A 190 -3.07 -18.84 -13.25
CA THR A 190 -2.84 -19.91 -12.30
C THR A 190 -3.14 -19.40 -10.90
N VAL A 191 -3.41 -20.32 -9.95
CA VAL A 191 -3.55 -19.97 -8.53
C VAL A 191 -2.30 -19.23 -8.01
N ALA A 192 -1.11 -19.61 -8.50
CA ALA A 192 0.14 -18.94 -8.18
C ALA A 192 0.15 -17.47 -8.65
N ASP A 193 -0.35 -17.19 -9.85
CA ASP A 193 -0.46 -15.81 -10.33
C ASP A 193 -1.43 -14.98 -9.47
N GLU A 194 -2.56 -15.57 -9.04
CA GLU A 194 -3.53 -14.90 -8.17
C GLU A 194 -2.91 -14.53 -6.81
N ILE A 195 -2.15 -15.46 -6.21
CA ILE A 195 -1.37 -15.23 -4.99
C ILE A 195 -0.42 -14.05 -5.17
N GLU A 196 0.38 -14.04 -6.24
CA GLU A 196 1.35 -12.96 -6.50
C GLU A 196 0.67 -11.60 -6.73
N ASN A 197 -0.47 -11.57 -7.44
CA ASN A 197 -1.21 -10.34 -7.66
C ASN A 197 -1.78 -9.80 -6.33
N ALA A 198 -2.32 -10.67 -5.46
CA ALA A 198 -2.81 -10.27 -4.15
C ALA A 198 -1.69 -9.70 -3.26
N LEU A 199 -0.54 -10.37 -3.21
CA LEU A 199 0.62 -9.93 -2.43
C LEU A 199 1.22 -8.61 -2.94
N SER A 200 0.99 -8.24 -4.19
CA SER A 200 1.43 -6.95 -4.71
C SER A 200 0.77 -5.76 -3.98
N TYR A 201 -0.49 -5.88 -3.58
CA TYR A 201 -1.21 -4.84 -2.83
C TYR A 201 -0.64 -4.63 -1.42
N TYR A 202 -0.11 -5.69 -0.80
CA TYR A 202 0.58 -5.55 0.49
C TYR A 202 1.79 -4.63 0.37
N ARG A 203 2.63 -4.86 -0.64
CA ARG A 203 3.84 -4.06 -0.86
C ARG A 203 3.53 -2.61 -1.23
N ILE A 204 2.45 -2.37 -1.96
CA ILE A 204 2.09 -1.04 -2.45
C ILE A 204 1.32 -0.24 -1.38
N THR A 205 0.54 -0.90 -0.53
CA THR A 205 -0.41 -0.24 0.36
C THR A 205 -0.37 -0.81 1.77
N PHE A 206 -0.81 -2.06 1.97
CA PHE A 206 -1.18 -2.51 3.32
C PHE A 206 -0.04 -2.48 4.34
N LEU A 207 1.18 -2.86 3.94
CA LEU A 207 2.32 -2.94 4.87
C LEU A 207 2.70 -1.60 5.50
N ARG A 208 2.34 -0.48 4.88
CA ARG A 208 2.60 0.88 5.40
C ARG A 208 1.33 1.54 5.91
N GLU A 209 0.25 1.45 5.14
CA GLU A 209 -0.99 2.19 5.44
C GLU A 209 -1.78 1.57 6.58
N VAL A 210 -1.74 0.25 6.80
CA VAL A 210 -2.44 -0.37 7.93
C VAL A 210 -1.80 0.07 9.26
N PRO A 211 -0.47 -0.02 9.48
CA PRO A 211 0.15 0.58 10.66
C PRO A 211 -0.17 2.06 10.83
N ALA A 212 -0.07 2.86 9.77
CA ALA A 212 -0.37 4.29 9.81
C ALA A 212 -1.83 4.59 10.21
N LEU A 213 -2.78 3.78 9.76
CA LEU A 213 -4.19 3.93 10.15
C LEU A 213 -4.38 3.75 11.66
N TYR A 214 -3.66 2.83 12.30
CA TYR A 214 -3.73 2.72 13.75
C TYR A 214 -3.10 3.94 14.44
N ASP A 215 -1.99 4.46 13.91
CA ASP A 215 -1.37 5.70 14.45
C ASP A 215 -2.37 6.86 14.37
N ASP A 216 -3.04 7.02 13.23
CA ASP A 216 -4.09 8.03 13.02
C ASP A 216 -5.25 7.84 14.02
N ILE A 217 -5.74 6.61 14.23
CA ILE A 217 -6.84 6.33 15.17
C ILE A 217 -6.43 6.64 16.62
N GLU A 218 -5.25 6.24 17.04
CA GLU A 218 -4.74 6.51 18.39
C GLU A 218 -4.58 8.02 18.63
N LEU A 219 -4.10 8.76 17.63
CA LEU A 219 -4.04 10.22 17.68
C LEU A 219 -5.43 10.84 17.78
N GLU A 220 -6.38 10.43 16.95
CA GLU A 220 -7.75 10.97 16.99
C GLU A 220 -8.46 10.65 18.32
N VAL A 221 -8.20 9.49 18.93
CA VAL A 221 -8.70 9.16 20.28
C VAL A 221 -8.08 10.08 21.33
N ALA A 222 -6.76 10.30 21.28
CA ALA A 222 -6.07 11.18 22.21
C ALA A 222 -6.53 12.65 22.09
N GLU A 223 -6.75 13.13 20.86
CA GLU A 223 -7.28 14.48 20.61
C GLU A 223 -8.71 14.65 21.13
N GLN A 224 -9.58 13.65 20.98
CA GLN A 224 -10.97 13.74 21.40
C GLN A 224 -11.15 13.66 22.93
N TYR A 225 -10.41 12.77 23.60
CA TYR A 225 -10.63 12.47 25.03
C TYR A 225 -9.55 13.04 25.97
N GLY A 226 -8.52 13.67 25.43
CA GLY A 226 -7.37 14.14 26.19
C GLY A 226 -6.35 13.02 26.44
N GLY A 227 -5.08 13.35 26.20
CA GLY A 227 -3.92 12.46 26.34
C GLY A 227 -2.72 13.09 25.66
N ASP A 228 -1.51 12.68 26.03
CA ASP A 228 -0.26 13.19 25.43
C ASP A 228 0.08 12.54 24.08
N GLY A 229 -0.85 11.77 23.49
CA GLY A 229 -0.60 10.95 22.31
C GLY A 229 0.45 9.85 22.53
N SER A 230 0.98 9.72 23.76
CA SER A 230 1.76 8.54 24.14
C SER A 230 0.78 7.37 24.25
N ALA A 231 1.23 6.20 23.80
CA ALA A 231 0.46 4.96 23.70
C ALA A 231 -0.10 4.52 25.07
N SER A 232 -1.16 5.19 25.52
CA SER A 232 -1.92 4.80 26.69
C SER A 232 -2.90 3.74 26.24
N ALA A 233 -2.45 2.49 26.40
CA ALA A 233 -2.97 1.24 25.86
C ALA A 233 -2.68 1.07 24.36
N ALA A 234 -1.60 0.36 24.03
CA ALA A 234 -1.44 -0.18 22.68
C ALA A 234 -2.72 -0.94 22.32
N HIS A 235 -3.46 -0.44 21.34
CA HIS A 235 -4.63 -1.14 20.86
C HIS A 235 -4.20 -2.55 20.43
N ALA A 236 -5.04 -3.55 20.71
CA ALA A 236 -4.82 -4.87 20.13
C ALA A 236 -4.79 -4.73 18.61
N SER A 237 -4.25 -5.72 17.90
CA SER A 237 -4.29 -5.77 16.43
C SER A 237 -5.73 -5.97 15.94
N PHE A 238 -6.58 -4.96 16.09
CA PHE A 238 -8.02 -5.02 15.82
C PHE A 238 -8.35 -5.06 14.33
N LEU A 239 -7.45 -4.59 13.47
CA LEU A 239 -7.54 -4.71 12.02
C LEU A 239 -6.45 -5.66 11.52
N GLN A 240 -6.87 -6.82 11.01
CA GLN A 240 -6.00 -7.88 10.50
C GLN A 240 -6.44 -8.30 9.10
N MET A 241 -5.53 -8.36 8.14
CA MET A 241 -5.90 -8.75 6.78
C MET A 241 -6.10 -10.27 6.70
N GLY A 242 -7.19 -10.70 6.08
CA GLY A 242 -7.41 -12.11 5.75
C GLY A 242 -7.18 -12.38 4.27
N SER A 243 -7.01 -13.65 3.89
CA SER A 243 -6.95 -14.06 2.49
C SER A 243 -7.55 -15.45 2.27
N TRP A 244 -8.37 -15.58 1.24
CA TRP A 244 -8.81 -16.88 0.70
C TRP A 244 -7.99 -17.34 -0.50
N ILE A 245 -7.15 -16.47 -1.05
CA ILE A 245 -6.41 -16.71 -2.29
C ILE A 245 -5.34 -17.78 -2.04
N GLY A 246 -5.43 -18.89 -2.78
CA GLY A 246 -4.57 -20.05 -2.61
C GLY A 246 -5.00 -21.04 -1.52
N GLY A 247 -6.04 -20.70 -0.74
CA GLY A 247 -6.59 -21.54 0.34
C GLY A 247 -8.00 -22.04 0.08
N ASP A 248 -8.85 -21.26 -0.58
CA ASP A 248 -10.23 -21.66 -0.89
C ASP A 248 -10.29 -22.72 -1.99
N ARG A 249 -10.85 -23.88 -1.64
CA ARG A 249 -10.92 -25.08 -2.48
C ARG A 249 -12.35 -25.35 -2.97
N ASP A 250 -13.32 -24.56 -2.55
CA ASP A 250 -14.71 -24.80 -2.92
C ASP A 250 -14.89 -24.66 -4.44
N GLY A 251 -15.28 -25.75 -5.09
CA GLY A 251 -15.44 -25.80 -6.55
C GLY A 251 -14.17 -25.60 -7.41
N ASN A 252 -12.98 -25.45 -6.82
CA ASN A 252 -11.74 -25.18 -7.56
C ASN A 252 -10.70 -26.31 -7.45
N PRO A 253 -10.62 -27.23 -8.43
CA PRO A 253 -9.68 -28.35 -8.40
C PRO A 253 -8.21 -27.91 -8.52
N ASN A 254 -7.94 -26.66 -8.90
CA ASN A 254 -6.58 -26.13 -9.02
C ASN A 254 -5.99 -25.72 -7.67
N VAL A 255 -6.80 -25.70 -6.58
CA VAL A 255 -6.33 -25.38 -5.22
C VAL A 255 -6.16 -26.68 -4.43
N ASN A 256 -4.92 -26.94 -4.02
CA ASN A 256 -4.50 -28.15 -3.32
C ASN A 256 -3.46 -27.86 -2.23
N ALA A 257 -2.89 -28.90 -1.61
CA ALA A 257 -1.92 -28.75 -0.53
C ALA A 257 -0.64 -28.02 -0.98
N ASP A 258 -0.22 -28.19 -2.24
CA ASP A 258 0.97 -27.51 -2.77
C ASP A 258 0.69 -26.03 -3.02
N THR A 259 -0.48 -25.67 -3.52
CA THR A 259 -0.85 -24.24 -3.69
C THR A 259 -1.01 -23.54 -2.34
N MET A 260 -1.54 -24.22 -1.32
CA MET A 260 -1.64 -23.67 0.04
C MET A 260 -0.26 -23.46 0.67
N ARG A 261 0.65 -24.45 0.56
CA ARG A 261 2.05 -24.27 0.98
C ARG A 261 2.71 -23.12 0.24
N HIS A 262 2.50 -23.03 -1.07
CA HIS A 262 3.01 -21.93 -1.87
C HIS A 262 2.47 -20.58 -1.37
N ALA A 263 1.16 -20.45 -1.15
CA ALA A 263 0.54 -19.23 -0.62
C ALA A 263 1.19 -18.79 0.70
N LEU A 264 1.32 -19.70 1.66
CA LEU A 264 1.95 -19.42 2.96
C LEU A 264 3.41 -18.99 2.80
N THR A 265 4.22 -19.73 2.03
CA THR A 265 5.62 -19.34 1.78
C THR A 265 5.74 -17.97 1.11
N ARG A 266 4.83 -17.64 0.18
CA ARG A 266 4.83 -16.34 -0.51
C ARG A 266 4.36 -15.19 0.37
N GLN A 267 3.41 -15.43 1.27
CA GLN A 267 3.03 -14.48 2.32
C GLN A 267 4.21 -14.21 3.26
N SER A 268 4.86 -15.27 3.78
CA SER A 268 6.08 -15.15 4.61
C SER A 268 7.20 -14.40 3.89
N THR A 269 7.44 -14.74 2.62
CA THR A 269 8.44 -14.05 1.79
C THR A 269 8.14 -12.56 1.70
N THR A 270 6.88 -12.19 1.50
CA THR A 270 6.48 -10.79 1.32
C THR A 270 6.69 -9.96 2.59
N ILE A 271 6.31 -10.48 3.75
CA ILE A 271 6.47 -9.75 5.02
C ILE A 271 7.93 -9.72 5.49
N LEU A 272 8.68 -10.82 5.33
CA LEU A 272 10.07 -10.89 5.76
C LEU A 272 10.98 -10.06 4.85
N ASP A 273 10.72 -9.99 3.54
CA ASP A 273 11.39 -9.03 2.65
C ASP A 273 11.23 -7.61 3.18
N PHE A 274 10.00 -7.23 3.56
CA PHE A 274 9.69 -5.91 4.11
C PHE A 274 10.42 -5.66 5.44
N TYR A 275 10.36 -6.59 6.40
CA TYR A 275 11.07 -6.43 7.67
C TYR A 275 12.59 -6.34 7.50
N LEU A 276 13.17 -7.15 6.62
CA LEU A 276 14.60 -7.09 6.32
C LEU A 276 15.00 -5.73 5.72
N ASP A 277 14.21 -5.20 4.78
CA ASP A 277 14.44 -3.86 4.21
C ASP A 277 14.32 -2.75 5.27
N GLU A 278 13.30 -2.79 6.12
CA GLU A 278 13.06 -1.79 7.16
C GLU A 278 14.12 -1.85 8.28
N VAL A 279 14.50 -3.04 8.76
CA VAL A 279 15.58 -3.22 9.75
C VAL A 279 16.92 -2.74 9.20
N HIS A 280 17.21 -3.04 7.93
CA HIS A 280 18.44 -2.57 7.28
C HIS A 280 18.48 -1.04 7.20
N ALA A 281 17.38 -0.41 6.77
CA ALA A 281 17.27 1.05 6.71
C ALA A 281 17.40 1.67 8.11
N LEU A 282 16.75 1.09 9.12
CA LEU A 282 16.84 1.54 10.51
C LEU A 282 18.27 1.47 11.04
N GLY A 283 19.04 0.44 10.65
CA GLY A 283 20.45 0.31 11.02
C GLY A 283 21.33 1.44 10.46
N ALA A 284 20.97 1.99 9.30
CA ALA A 284 21.63 3.18 8.76
C ALA A 284 21.25 4.45 9.54
N GLU A 285 19.98 4.59 9.92
CA GLU A 285 19.41 5.77 10.57
C GLU A 285 19.78 5.89 12.07
N LEU A 286 19.79 4.80 12.83
CA LEU A 286 20.10 4.80 14.26
C LEU A 286 21.60 4.65 14.53
N SER A 287 22.36 5.70 14.21
CA SER A 287 23.81 5.78 14.41
C SER A 287 24.23 6.34 15.77
N ALA A 288 23.40 6.20 16.81
CA ALA A 288 23.66 6.80 18.11
C ALA A 288 24.88 6.14 18.79
N SER A 289 25.86 6.98 19.17
CA SER A 289 27.13 6.53 19.77
C SER A 289 27.09 6.61 21.30
N THR A 290 27.66 5.60 21.97
CA THR A 290 27.84 5.57 23.43
C THR A 290 28.80 6.64 23.96
N LEU A 291 29.56 7.28 23.07
CA LEU A 291 30.36 8.46 23.40
C LEU A 291 29.50 9.70 23.68
N LEU A 292 28.25 9.72 23.20
CA LEU A 292 27.35 10.88 23.26
C LEU A 292 26.08 10.61 24.08
N VAL A 293 25.55 9.39 24.02
CA VAL A 293 24.32 9.01 24.72
C VAL A 293 24.51 7.72 25.49
N LYS A 294 23.76 7.57 26.59
CA LYS A 294 23.67 6.28 27.28
C LYS A 294 22.72 5.35 26.53
N VAL A 295 22.77 4.08 26.89
CA VAL A 295 21.86 3.04 26.41
C VAL A 295 21.37 2.18 27.56
N SER A 296 20.24 1.51 27.36
CA SER A 296 19.75 0.55 28.36
C SER A 296 20.61 -0.72 28.38
N PRO A 297 20.73 -1.42 29.53
CA PRO A 297 21.44 -2.70 29.61
C PRO A 297 20.86 -3.78 28.68
N ALA A 298 19.54 -3.75 28.44
CA ALA A 298 18.89 -4.67 27.52
C ALA A 298 19.34 -4.45 26.07
N LEU A 299 19.53 -3.19 25.65
CA LEU A 299 20.07 -2.89 24.33
C LEU A 299 21.54 -3.30 24.21
N GLU A 300 22.34 -3.12 25.26
CA GLU A 300 23.74 -3.58 25.28
C GLU A 300 23.82 -5.09 25.07
N GLN A 301 22.97 -5.87 25.76
CA GLN A 301 22.89 -7.32 25.58
C GLN A 301 22.54 -7.71 24.14
N LEU A 302 21.58 -6.99 23.53
CA LEU A 302 21.19 -7.24 22.14
C LEU A 302 22.31 -6.88 21.15
N ALA A 303 23.04 -5.79 21.41
CA ALA A 303 24.21 -5.39 20.63
C ALA A 303 25.36 -6.40 20.77
N ASP A 304 25.58 -6.96 21.96
CA ASP A 304 26.64 -7.93 22.23
C ASP A 304 26.34 -9.33 21.69
N ALA A 305 25.06 -9.69 21.55
CA ALA A 305 24.64 -10.88 20.82
C ALA A 305 24.77 -10.76 19.28
N SER A 306 25.06 -9.56 18.77
CA SER A 306 25.23 -9.32 17.34
C SER A 306 26.46 -10.04 16.77
N PRO A 307 26.39 -10.60 15.56
CA PRO A 307 27.57 -11.17 14.89
C PRO A 307 28.56 -10.10 14.41
N ASP A 308 28.25 -8.81 14.56
CA ASP A 308 29.12 -7.72 14.14
C ASP A 308 30.28 -7.48 15.11
N ALA A 309 31.49 -7.87 14.69
CA ALA A 309 32.74 -7.68 15.41
C ALA A 309 33.55 -6.47 14.92
N SER A 310 32.98 -5.57 14.12
CA SER A 310 33.71 -4.44 13.55
C SER A 310 34.12 -3.42 14.63
N PRO A 311 35.41 -3.10 14.79
CA PRO A 311 35.85 -2.07 15.75
C PRO A 311 35.24 -0.69 15.46
N HIS A 312 34.94 -0.40 14.20
CA HIS A 312 34.37 0.88 13.75
C HIS A 312 32.91 1.10 14.17
N ARG A 313 32.24 0.09 14.69
CA ARG A 313 30.85 0.16 15.17
C ARG A 313 30.71 -0.22 16.64
N SER A 314 31.84 -0.38 17.34
CA SER A 314 31.86 -0.83 18.74
C SER A 314 31.13 0.12 19.68
N ASP A 315 31.13 1.42 19.37
CA ASP A 315 30.41 2.46 20.10
C ASP A 315 28.98 2.72 19.58
N GLU A 316 28.49 1.98 18.60
CA GLU A 316 27.14 2.16 17.99
C GLU A 316 26.19 0.98 18.31
N PRO A 317 25.71 0.85 19.56
CA PRO A 317 24.95 -0.32 20.02
C PRO A 317 23.63 -0.53 19.29
N TYR A 318 22.90 0.52 18.92
CA TYR A 318 21.65 0.39 18.14
C TYR A 318 21.91 -0.25 16.77
N ARG A 319 22.95 0.19 16.07
CA ARG A 319 23.34 -0.36 14.77
C ARG A 319 23.80 -1.82 14.91
N ARG A 320 24.62 -2.13 15.93
CA ARG A 320 25.03 -3.51 16.22
C ARG A 320 23.83 -4.41 16.50
N ALA A 321 22.90 -3.99 17.36
CA ALA A 321 21.67 -4.72 17.65
C ALA A 321 20.86 -4.99 16.38
N LEU A 322 20.69 -3.99 15.51
CA LEU A 322 19.95 -4.14 14.24
C LEU A 322 20.63 -5.08 13.25
N ILE A 323 21.97 -5.15 13.22
CA ILE A 323 22.68 -6.17 12.43
C ILE A 323 22.37 -7.57 12.97
N GLY A 324 22.28 -7.74 14.29
CA GLY A 324 21.86 -8.99 14.93
C GLY A 324 20.42 -9.37 14.58
N ILE A 325 19.49 -8.42 14.75
CA ILE A 325 18.07 -8.60 14.39
C ILE A 325 17.94 -9.00 12.90
N TYR A 326 18.69 -8.34 12.00
CA TYR A 326 18.70 -8.67 10.57
C TYR A 326 19.13 -10.12 10.33
N ALA A 327 20.22 -10.55 10.99
CA ALA A 327 20.71 -11.93 10.87
C ALA A 327 19.67 -12.96 11.38
N ARG A 328 18.98 -12.66 12.47
CA ARG A 328 17.90 -13.51 13.01
C ARG A 328 16.71 -13.58 12.07
N LEU A 329 16.26 -12.44 11.52
CA LEU A 329 15.19 -12.40 10.50
C LEU A 329 15.59 -13.18 9.25
N ALA A 330 16.83 -13.06 8.80
CA ALA A 330 17.34 -13.78 7.65
C ALA A 330 17.32 -15.30 7.88
N ALA A 331 17.72 -15.76 9.07
CA ALA A 331 17.60 -17.16 9.46
C ALA A 331 16.12 -17.63 9.49
N THR A 332 15.25 -16.82 10.07
CA THR A 332 13.79 -17.07 10.15
C THR A 332 13.17 -17.20 8.76
N ALA A 333 13.55 -16.33 7.83
CA ALA A 333 13.08 -16.37 6.45
C ALA A 333 13.47 -17.67 5.75
N ARG A 334 14.70 -18.16 5.95
CA ARG A 334 15.13 -19.45 5.38
C ARG A 334 14.33 -20.62 5.95
N GLU A 335 14.06 -20.61 7.24
CA GLU A 335 13.26 -21.66 7.89
C GLU A 335 11.82 -21.69 7.37
N LEU A 336 11.24 -20.53 7.08
CA LEU A 336 9.91 -20.38 6.48
C LEU A 336 9.86 -20.58 4.96
N GLY A 337 10.96 -21.01 4.34
CA GLY A 337 11.04 -21.35 2.92
C GLY A 337 11.28 -20.16 1.98
N VAL A 338 11.70 -19.01 2.50
CA VAL A 338 12.08 -17.86 1.68
C VAL A 338 13.40 -18.15 0.97
N GLY A 339 13.33 -18.28 -0.36
CA GLY A 339 14.45 -18.79 -1.17
C GLY A 339 15.58 -17.79 -1.43
N HIS A 340 15.30 -16.47 -1.41
CA HIS A 340 16.31 -15.46 -1.73
C HIS A 340 16.22 -14.26 -0.79
N ILE A 341 17.28 -14.04 -0.03
CA ILE A 341 17.45 -12.88 0.84
C ILE A 341 18.31 -11.86 0.11
N LEU A 342 17.77 -10.66 -0.12
CA LEU A 342 18.40 -9.65 -0.97
C LEU A 342 19.80 -9.21 -0.49
N ARG A 343 19.98 -9.04 0.82
CA ARG A 343 21.27 -8.63 1.39
C ARG A 343 21.81 -9.75 2.26
N LYS A 344 23.10 -10.03 2.09
CA LYS A 344 23.80 -11.02 2.91
C LYS A 344 23.99 -10.47 4.32
N GLU A 345 23.61 -11.25 5.32
CA GLU A 345 23.85 -10.91 6.72
C GLU A 345 25.35 -10.89 7.05
N VAL A 346 25.74 -10.08 8.03
CA VAL A 346 27.14 -9.93 8.46
C VAL A 346 27.68 -11.23 9.06
N GLY A 347 26.83 -11.99 9.76
CA GLY A 347 27.12 -13.33 10.25
C GLY A 347 25.84 -14.08 10.61
N HIS A 348 25.97 -15.36 10.91
CA HIS A 348 24.83 -16.22 11.23
C HIS A 348 24.29 -15.95 12.64
N ALA A 349 22.96 -16.06 12.77
CA ALA A 349 22.26 -16.01 14.05
C ALA A 349 21.14 -17.07 14.07
N ALA A 350 20.64 -17.39 15.26
CA ALA A 350 19.48 -18.27 15.40
C ALA A 350 18.20 -17.58 14.90
N PRO A 351 17.27 -18.31 14.27
CA PRO A 351 15.98 -17.76 13.85
C PRO A 351 15.14 -17.32 15.06
N TYR A 352 14.17 -16.42 14.82
CA TYR A 352 13.09 -16.17 15.76
C TYR A 352 12.14 -17.37 15.76
N LEU A 353 11.70 -17.79 16.95
CA LEU A 353 10.71 -18.86 17.09
C LEU A 353 9.30 -18.37 16.71
N ASP A 354 9.03 -17.09 16.95
CA ASP A 354 7.74 -16.45 16.76
C ASP A 354 7.92 -14.93 16.50
N PRO A 355 6.91 -14.25 15.93
CA PRO A 355 6.99 -12.81 15.65
C PRO A 355 6.99 -11.95 16.92
N GLU A 356 6.48 -12.45 18.06
CA GLU A 356 6.47 -11.75 19.34
C GLU A 356 7.90 -11.47 19.83
N LEU A 357 8.82 -12.42 19.66
CA LEU A 357 10.24 -12.24 19.98
C LEU A 357 10.91 -11.19 19.08
N PHE A 358 10.51 -11.10 17.80
CA PHE A 358 10.99 -10.03 16.92
C PHE A 358 10.46 -8.65 17.37
N ALA A 359 9.17 -8.56 17.68
CA ALA A 359 8.58 -7.33 18.21
C ALA A 359 9.19 -6.93 19.56
N ALA A 360 9.54 -7.90 20.41
CA ALA A 360 10.21 -7.66 21.70
C ALA A 360 11.60 -7.07 21.52
N ASP A 361 12.41 -7.59 20.59
CA ASP A 361 13.71 -7.00 20.25
C ASP A 361 13.55 -5.55 19.78
N LEU A 362 12.55 -5.24 18.93
CA LEU A 362 12.26 -3.87 18.50
C LEU A 362 11.81 -2.96 19.65
N GLU A 363 11.04 -3.47 20.61
CA GLU A 363 10.63 -2.70 21.80
C GLU A 363 11.83 -2.36 22.68
N VAL A 364 12.83 -3.25 22.81
CA VAL A 364 14.08 -2.95 23.52
C VAL A 364 14.78 -1.72 22.92
N LEU A 365 14.78 -1.57 21.59
CA LEU A 365 15.31 -0.37 20.94
C LEU A 365 14.48 0.87 21.31
N ALA A 366 13.16 0.76 21.23
CA ALA A 366 12.25 1.87 21.52
C ALA A 366 12.37 2.34 22.98
N ASP A 367 12.39 1.42 23.94
CA ASP A 367 12.55 1.71 25.37
C ASP A 367 13.90 2.36 25.67
N SER A 368 14.97 1.84 25.10
CA SER A 368 16.29 2.44 25.23
C SER A 368 16.31 3.87 24.68
N LEU A 369 15.68 4.13 23.54
CA LEU A 369 15.55 5.48 22.97
C LEU A 369 14.74 6.41 23.89
N ARG A 370 13.60 5.96 24.42
CA ARG A 370 12.79 6.76 25.37
C ARG A 370 13.58 7.16 26.61
N GLN A 371 14.34 6.22 27.18
CA GLN A 371 15.14 6.44 28.39
C GLN A 371 16.35 7.36 28.17
N ASN A 372 16.85 7.49 26.94
CA ASN A 372 18.12 8.15 26.63
C ASN A 372 17.96 9.33 25.65
N HIS A 373 16.88 10.11 25.81
CA HIS A 373 16.59 11.32 25.01
C HIS A 373 16.44 11.10 23.49
N GLY A 374 16.24 9.85 23.07
CA GLY A 374 16.08 9.43 21.68
C GLY A 374 14.63 9.22 21.23
N ALA A 375 13.62 9.59 22.03
CA ALA A 375 12.21 9.30 21.75
C ALA A 375 11.75 9.78 20.36
N MET A 376 12.28 10.92 19.87
CA MET A 376 11.96 11.45 18.54
C MET A 376 12.47 10.57 17.38
N LEU A 377 13.44 9.69 17.64
CA LEU A 377 14.00 8.78 16.64
C LEU A 377 13.14 7.53 16.43
N ILE A 378 12.13 7.31 17.27
CA ILE A 378 11.24 6.14 17.18
C ILE A 378 10.24 6.30 16.03
N GLN A 379 9.61 7.47 15.94
CA GLN A 379 8.49 7.74 15.03
C GLN A 379 8.81 7.58 13.53
N PRO A 380 9.98 8.02 13.01
CA PRO A 380 10.23 7.98 11.57
C PRO A 380 10.16 6.59 10.93
N ARG A 381 10.48 5.53 11.69
CA ARG A 381 10.54 4.16 11.17
C ARG A 381 10.25 3.07 12.20
N LEU A 382 10.88 3.14 13.38
CA LEU A 382 10.79 2.08 14.39
C LEU A 382 9.36 1.85 14.88
N ALA A 383 8.58 2.92 15.10
CA ALA A 383 7.17 2.81 15.50
C ALA A 383 6.34 2.02 14.49
N GLY A 384 6.42 2.41 13.21
CA GLY A 384 5.70 1.75 12.12
C GLY A 384 6.14 0.29 11.94
N LEU A 385 7.44 0.01 12.04
CA LEU A 385 7.97 -1.36 11.94
C LEU A 385 7.51 -2.25 13.11
N LEU A 386 7.59 -1.75 14.34
CA LEU A 386 7.11 -2.45 15.53
C LEU A 386 5.61 -2.77 15.41
N ARG A 387 4.82 -1.81 14.93
CA ARG A 387 3.39 -1.98 14.71
C ARG A 387 3.10 -2.99 13.60
N ALA A 388 3.83 -2.93 12.49
CA ALA A 388 3.75 -3.91 11.42
C ALA A 388 4.11 -5.33 11.91
N ALA A 389 5.09 -5.49 12.80
CA ALA A 389 5.44 -6.76 13.42
C ALA A 389 4.27 -7.37 14.21
N ARG A 390 3.56 -6.54 14.99
CA ARG A 390 2.40 -6.96 15.79
C ARG A 390 1.14 -7.25 14.96
N ILE A 391 0.96 -6.56 13.84
CA ILE A 391 -0.22 -6.71 12.98
C ILE A 391 -0.07 -7.93 12.07
N PHE A 392 1.06 -8.06 11.38
CA PHE A 392 1.23 -9.01 10.27
C PHE A 392 1.98 -10.29 10.66
N GLY A 393 2.70 -10.30 11.78
CA GLY A 393 3.52 -11.44 12.19
C GLY A 393 4.48 -11.90 11.08
N PHE A 394 4.70 -13.21 10.95
CA PHE A 394 5.55 -13.77 9.88
C PHE A 394 4.80 -14.32 8.68
N HIS A 395 3.48 -14.13 8.61
CA HIS A 395 2.62 -14.74 7.58
C HIS A 395 1.57 -13.81 6.97
N LEU A 396 1.66 -12.49 7.22
CA LEU A 396 0.68 -11.46 6.87
C LEU A 396 -0.63 -11.52 7.66
#